data_AF-A0A9X4LKA4-F1
#
_entry.id   AF-A0A9X4LKA4-F1
#
_cell.length_a   1.000
_cell.length_b   1.000
_cell.length_c   1.000
_cell.angle_alpha   90.00
_cell.angle_beta   90.00
_cell.angle_gamma   90.00
#
_symmetry.space_group_name_H-M   'P 1'
#
loop_
_entity.id
_entity.type
_entity.pdbx_description
1 polymer ?
#
loop_
_entity_poly.entity_id
_entity_poly.type
_entity_poly.pdbx_seq_one_letter_code
_entity_poly.pdbx_strand_id
1 'polypeptide(L)'
;MKLYPLALAALLALPALPAASAPKTITLPPDGLQLKPSALPGYAKAQANCVACHSAEYMAYQPPTAARPYWDAMVKRMKGVFKAPIADEDMPVIVDYLVKTYGNEQPK
;
A
#
# COMPACT_ATOMS: atom_id res chain seq x y z
N MET A 1 -5.32 55.93 -55.43
CA MET A 1 -4.28 54.91 -55.12
C MET A 1 -3.78 55.20 -53.70
N LYS A 2 -4.22 54.51 -52.65
CA LYS A 2 -4.02 53.07 -52.39
C LYS A 2 -5.12 52.54 -51.44
N LEU A 3 -5.75 51.42 -51.83
CA LEU A 3 -6.52 50.56 -50.93
C LEU A 3 -5.54 49.61 -50.22
N TYR A 4 -5.27 49.80 -48.93
CA TYR A 4 -4.61 48.79 -48.09
C TYR A 4 -5.00 49.02 -46.62
N PRO A 5 -6.18 48.55 -46.18
CA PRO A 5 -6.22 48.00 -44.83
C PRO A 5 -7.19 46.81 -44.77
N LEU A 6 -6.91 45.72 -45.48
CA LEU A 6 -7.72 44.50 -45.33
C LEU A 6 -6.94 43.19 -45.45
N ALA A 7 -5.63 43.24 -45.71
CA ALA A 7 -4.88 42.03 -46.05
C ALA A 7 -4.17 41.33 -44.89
N LEU A 8 -4.23 41.81 -43.64
CA LEU A 8 -3.38 41.25 -42.57
C LEU A 8 -4.10 40.94 -41.25
N ALA A 9 -5.36 40.48 -41.31
CA ALA A 9 -6.09 39.99 -40.13
C ALA A 9 -6.46 38.50 -40.20
N ALA A 10 -5.91 37.74 -41.17
CA ALA A 10 -6.39 36.37 -41.48
C ALA A 10 -5.49 35.22 -40.95
N LEU A 11 -4.57 35.46 -40.01
CA LEU A 11 -3.55 34.47 -39.62
C LEU A 11 -3.70 33.84 -38.21
N LEU A 12 -4.81 34.04 -37.50
CA LEU A 12 -4.94 33.59 -36.09
C LEU A 12 -6.14 32.67 -35.78
N ALA A 13 -6.51 31.77 -36.69
CA ALA A 13 -7.50 30.73 -36.37
C ALA A 13 -7.04 29.35 -36.85
N LEU A 14 -5.93 28.84 -36.28
CA LEU A 14 -5.72 27.38 -36.25
C LEU A 14 -6.61 26.82 -35.12
N PRO A 15 -7.60 25.97 -35.39
CA PRO A 15 -8.31 25.28 -34.33
C PRO A 15 -7.32 24.35 -33.62
N ALA A 16 -7.19 24.51 -32.30
CA ALA A 16 -6.43 23.57 -31.49
C ALA A 16 -7.13 22.20 -31.55
N LEU A 17 -6.57 21.26 -32.32
CA LEU A 17 -7.01 19.87 -32.30
C LEU A 17 -6.78 19.31 -30.89
N PRO A 18 -7.79 18.70 -30.26
CA PRO A 18 -7.58 18.07 -28.96
C PRO A 18 -6.56 16.94 -29.14
N ALA A 19 -5.48 17.00 -28.37
CA ALA A 19 -4.51 15.90 -28.32
C ALA A 19 -5.22 14.67 -27.71
N ALA A 20 -5.28 13.58 -28.47
CA ALA A 20 -5.83 12.32 -28.00
C ALA A 20 -4.91 11.74 -26.92
N SER A 21 -5.33 11.84 -25.65
CA SER A 21 -4.70 11.15 -24.53
C SER A 21 -5.39 9.80 -24.35
N ALA A 22 -4.66 8.71 -24.60
CA ALA A 22 -5.12 7.36 -24.32
C ALA A 22 -4.40 6.82 -23.06
N PRO A 23 -5.12 6.12 -22.15
CA PRO A 23 -4.51 5.54 -20.97
C PRO A 23 -3.48 4.47 -21.36
N LYS A 24 -2.32 4.50 -20.70
CA LYS A 24 -1.35 3.40 -20.76
C LYS A 24 -1.74 2.35 -19.73
N THR A 25 -1.56 1.08 -20.08
CA THR A 25 -1.85 -0.05 -19.19
C THR A 25 -0.55 -0.65 -18.71
N ILE A 26 -0.55 -1.11 -17.45
CA ILE A 26 0.48 -1.96 -16.88
C ILE A 26 -0.20 -3.18 -16.26
N THR A 27 0.38 -4.36 -16.49
CA THR A 27 -0.03 -5.61 -15.85
C THR A 27 0.92 -5.87 -14.69
N LEU A 28 0.39 -5.88 -13.46
CA LEU A 28 1.17 -6.23 -12.29
C LEU A 28 1.30 -7.76 -12.16
N PRO A 29 2.44 -8.27 -11.64
CA PRO A 29 2.52 -9.67 -11.24
C PRO A 29 1.51 -9.95 -10.10
N PRO A 30 1.09 -11.21 -9.93
CA PRO A 30 0.24 -11.60 -8.81
C PRO A 30 0.95 -11.35 -7.47
N ASP A 31 0.17 -11.05 -6.43
CA ASP A 31 0.67 -11.05 -5.05
C ASP A 31 0.99 -12.50 -4.64
N GLY A 32 2.24 -12.73 -4.25
CA GLY A 32 2.81 -14.08 -4.11
C GLY A 32 3.05 -14.51 -2.67
N LEU A 33 3.28 -13.56 -1.75
CA LEU A 33 3.63 -13.91 -0.39
C LEU A 33 2.40 -13.93 0.50
N GLN A 34 2.23 -15.05 1.20
CA GLN A 34 1.23 -15.19 2.24
C GLN A 34 1.87 -15.05 3.63
N LEU A 35 1.04 -14.68 4.61
CA LEU A 35 1.46 -14.75 6.01
C LEU A 35 1.93 -16.17 6.37
N LYS A 36 3.07 -16.27 7.06
CA LYS A 36 3.67 -17.54 7.50
C LYS A 36 2.66 -18.27 8.40
N PRO A 37 2.24 -19.50 8.04
CA PRO A 37 1.30 -20.26 8.85
C PRO A 37 1.79 -20.47 10.28
N SER A 38 0.88 -20.39 11.25
CA SER A 38 1.20 -20.59 12.66
C SER A 38 -0.03 -21.08 13.44
N ALA A 39 0.21 -21.87 14.48
CA ALA A 39 -0.82 -22.29 15.43
C ALA A 39 -1.14 -21.21 16.48
N LEU A 40 -0.41 -20.08 16.48
CA LEU A 40 -0.67 -18.97 17.40
C LEU A 40 -2.05 -18.34 17.09
N PRO A 41 -2.86 -17.99 18.10
CA PRO A 41 -4.19 -17.39 17.89
C PRO A 41 -4.18 -16.13 17.01
N GLY A 42 -3.09 -15.36 17.08
CA GLY A 42 -2.91 -14.16 16.27
C GLY A 42 -2.80 -14.38 14.78
N TYR A 43 -2.50 -15.60 14.30
CA TYR A 43 -2.37 -15.88 12.88
C TYR A 43 -3.68 -15.65 12.13
N ALA A 44 -4.77 -16.25 12.60
CA ALA A 44 -6.09 -16.09 11.98
C ALA A 44 -6.56 -14.62 12.02
N LYS A 45 -6.25 -13.92 13.12
CA LYS A 45 -6.56 -12.48 13.26
C LYS A 45 -5.72 -11.62 12.31
N ALA A 46 -4.45 -11.94 12.11
CA ALA A 46 -3.58 -11.25 11.18
C ALA A 46 -3.98 -11.51 9.71
N GLN A 47 -4.37 -12.74 9.36
CA GLN A 47 -4.91 -13.05 8.03
C GLN A 47 -6.17 -12.26 7.71
N ALA A 48 -7.08 -12.11 8.67
CA ALA A 48 -8.32 -11.37 8.47
C ALA A 48 -8.10 -9.85 8.32
N ASN A 49 -7.09 -9.28 8.97
CA ASN A 49 -7.01 -7.82 9.14
C ASN A 49 -5.73 -7.16 8.56
N CYS A 50 -4.61 -7.86 8.48
CA CYS A 50 -3.30 -7.26 8.20
C CYS A 50 -2.88 -7.28 6.73
N VAL A 51 -3.60 -8.00 5.87
CA VAL A 51 -3.34 -8.06 4.41
C VAL A 51 -4.46 -7.44 3.57
N ALA A 52 -5.37 -6.69 4.20
CA ALA A 52 -6.48 -6.03 3.52
C ALA A 52 -6.05 -4.77 2.74
N CYS A 53 -4.96 -4.12 3.16
CA CYS A 53 -4.50 -2.85 2.58
C CYS A 53 -3.15 -2.95 1.87
N HIS A 54 -2.32 -3.92 2.23
CA HIS A 54 -1.00 -4.17 1.65
C HIS A 54 -0.66 -5.65 1.74
N SER A 55 0.32 -6.09 0.97
CA SER A 55 0.73 -7.49 0.90
C SER A 55 1.50 -7.94 2.15
N ALA A 56 1.74 -9.26 2.29
CA ALA A 56 2.39 -9.84 3.47
C ALA A 56 3.90 -9.53 3.56
N GLU A 57 4.51 -9.10 2.46
CA GLU A 57 5.92 -8.68 2.35
C GLU A 57 6.27 -7.59 3.37
N TYR A 58 5.32 -6.70 3.68
CA TYR A 58 5.52 -5.66 4.71
C TYR A 58 5.85 -6.24 6.08
N MET A 59 5.39 -7.44 6.41
CA MET A 59 5.74 -8.14 7.65
C MET A 59 7.00 -8.97 7.45
N ALA A 60 7.12 -9.65 6.30
CA ALA A 60 8.22 -10.57 6.02
C ALA A 60 9.59 -9.88 5.90
N TYR A 61 9.62 -8.63 5.45
CA TYR A 61 10.85 -7.86 5.26
C TYR A 61 11.18 -6.90 6.41
N GLN A 62 10.48 -7.00 7.54
CA GLN A 62 10.96 -6.36 8.76
C GLN A 62 12.24 -7.02 9.25
N PRO A 63 13.12 -6.27 9.95
CA PRO A 63 14.34 -6.86 10.50
C PRO A 63 13.99 -8.08 11.36
N PRO A 64 14.64 -9.24 11.16
CA PRO A 64 14.38 -10.43 12.00
C PRO A 64 14.79 -10.21 13.46
N THR A 65 15.56 -9.16 13.74
CA THR A 65 15.94 -8.70 15.08
C THR A 65 14.89 -7.78 15.72
N ALA A 66 13.80 -7.45 15.01
CA ALA A 66 12.76 -6.57 15.53
C ALA A 66 12.11 -7.16 16.78
N ALA A 67 12.24 -6.42 17.88
CA ALA A 67 11.73 -6.81 19.18
C ALA A 67 10.22 -6.55 19.32
N ARG A 68 9.59 -7.19 20.30
CA ARG A 68 8.16 -7.00 20.61
C ARG A 68 7.66 -5.55 20.64
N PRO A 69 8.37 -4.56 21.23
CA PRO A 69 7.91 -3.16 21.20
C PRO A 69 7.78 -2.59 19.78
N TYR A 70 8.60 -3.05 18.85
CA TYR A 70 8.49 -2.67 17.43
C TYR A 70 7.18 -3.16 16.84
N TRP A 71 6.86 -4.44 17.04
CA TRP A 71 5.63 -5.05 16.51
C TRP A 71 4.38 -4.48 17.17
N ASP A 72 4.41 -4.22 18.48
CA ASP A 72 3.36 -3.51 19.19
C ASP A 72 3.10 -2.11 18.61
N ALA A 73 4.16 -1.33 18.38
CA ALA A 73 4.04 -0.02 17.75
C ALA A 73 3.47 -0.10 16.34
N MET A 74 3.85 -1.11 15.54
CA MET A 74 3.32 -1.29 14.19
C MET A 74 1.83 -1.65 14.20
N VAL A 75 1.39 -2.59 15.04
CA VAL A 75 -0.04 -2.97 15.15
C VAL A 75 -0.86 -1.77 15.65
N LYS A 76 -0.38 -1.05 16.66
CA LYS A 76 -1.00 0.20 17.14
C LYS A 76 -1.09 1.25 16.04
N ARG A 77 -0.05 1.40 15.21
CA ARG A 77 -0.04 2.34 14.09
C ARG A 77 -1.06 1.97 13.01
N MET A 78 -1.18 0.68 12.65
CA MET A 78 -2.17 0.21 11.68
C MET A 78 -3.59 0.56 12.12
N LYS A 79 -3.91 0.34 13.40
CA LYS A 79 -5.21 0.74 13.96
C LYS A 79 -5.37 2.26 14.07
N GLY A 80 -4.44 2.93 14.76
CA GLY A 80 -4.61 4.32 15.17
C GLY A 80 -4.47 5.33 14.03
N VAL A 81 -3.47 5.13 13.16
CA VAL A 81 -3.15 6.04 12.05
C VAL A 81 -3.87 5.60 10.77
N PHE A 82 -3.74 4.33 10.40
CA PHE A 82 -4.26 3.82 9.14
C PHE A 82 -5.69 3.27 9.23
N LYS A 83 -6.29 3.28 10.42
CA LYS A 83 -7.69 2.89 10.67
C LYS A 83 -8.01 1.44 10.26
N ALA A 84 -7.02 0.55 10.33
CA ALA A 84 -7.26 -0.89 10.16
C ALA A 84 -8.31 -1.37 11.20
N PRO A 85 -9.27 -2.22 10.80
CA PRO A 85 -10.39 -2.66 11.65
C PRO A 85 -9.98 -3.73 12.67
N ILE A 86 -8.94 -3.46 13.47
CA ILE A 86 -8.40 -4.38 14.47
C ILE A 86 -9.08 -4.10 15.81
N ALA A 87 -9.70 -5.12 16.42
CA ALA A 87 -10.26 -5.02 17.77
C ALA A 87 -9.14 -4.90 18.82
N ASP A 88 -9.35 -4.14 19.90
CA ASP A 88 -8.28 -3.88 20.88
C ASP A 88 -7.82 -5.17 21.58
N GLU A 89 -8.76 -6.07 21.83
CA GLU A 89 -8.54 -7.39 22.41
C GLU A 89 -7.73 -8.34 21.52
N ASP A 90 -7.73 -8.13 20.20
CA ASP A 90 -6.99 -8.96 19.24
C ASP A 90 -5.54 -8.49 19.06
N MET A 91 -5.22 -7.25 19.44
CA MET A 91 -3.88 -6.69 19.24
C MET A 91 -2.77 -7.49 19.94
N PRO A 92 -2.90 -7.89 21.23
CA PRO A 92 -1.85 -8.63 21.92
C PRO A 92 -1.52 -9.96 21.22
N VAL A 93 -2.54 -10.70 20.76
CA VAL A 93 -2.32 -11.98 20.08
C VAL A 93 -1.72 -11.80 18.68
N ILE A 94 -2.08 -10.74 17.95
CA ILE A 94 -1.45 -10.38 16.68
C ILE A 94 0.04 -10.04 16.88
N VAL A 95 0.37 -9.22 17.89
CA VAL A 95 1.76 -8.88 18.21
C VAL A 95 2.55 -10.15 18.55
N ASP A 96 1.97 -11.05 19.34
CA ASP A 96 2.55 -12.36 19.68
C ASP A 96 2.88 -13.18 18.44
N TYR A 97 1.94 -13.29 17.50
CA TYR A 97 2.17 -13.96 16.23
C TYR A 97 3.31 -13.31 15.45
N LEU A 98 3.29 -11.99 15.30
CA LEU A 98 4.27 -11.27 14.49
C LEU A 98 5.68 -11.41 15.04
N VAL A 99 5.89 -11.19 16.33
CA VAL A 99 7.24 -11.25 16.92
C VAL A 99 7.80 -12.68 16.96
N LYS A 100 6.96 -13.70 17.20
CA LYS A 100 7.38 -15.11 17.22
C LYS A 100 7.56 -15.73 15.83
N THR A 101 7.10 -15.04 14.79
CA THR A 101 7.14 -15.55 13.40
C THR A 101 8.10 -14.77 12.49
N TYR A 102 8.27 -13.48 12.78
CA TYR A 102 9.06 -12.53 11.98
C TYR A 102 10.06 -11.71 12.81
N GLY A 103 9.93 -11.68 14.13
CA GLY A 103 10.80 -10.91 15.03
C GLY A 103 11.84 -11.77 15.74
N ASN A 104 12.42 -11.19 16.79
CA ASN A 104 13.52 -11.79 17.55
C ASN A 104 13.09 -12.89 18.54
N GLU A 105 11.80 -13.20 18.63
CA GLU A 105 11.24 -14.29 19.44
C GLU A 105 10.99 -15.55 18.60
N GLN A 106 11.52 -15.61 17.37
CA GLN A 106 11.43 -16.81 16.54
C GLN A 106 12.02 -18.02 17.27
N PRO A 107 11.37 -19.20 17.20
CA PRO A 107 11.96 -20.42 17.71
C PRO A 107 13.29 -20.67 16.97
N LYS A 108 14.31 -21.04 17.75
CA LYS A 108 15.61 -21.44 17.21
C LYS A 108 15.54 -22.82 16.56
#